data_AF-A0A1F5LIT7-F1
#
_entry.id   AF-A0A1F5LIT7-F1
#
_cell.length_a   1.000
_cell.length_b   1.000
_cell.length_c   1.000
_cell.angle_alpha   90.00
_cell.angle_beta   90.00
_cell.angle_gamma   90.00
#
_symmetry.space_group_name_H-M   'P 1'
#
loop_
_entity.id
_entity.type
_entity.pdbx_description
1 polymer ?
#
loop_
_entity_poly.entity_id
_entity_poly.type
_entity_poly.pdbx_seq_one_letter_code
_entity_poly.pdbx_strand_id
1 'polypeptide(L)'
;MARSVPITHGGQNLLNSVAALNGRVFDTDPVITYMLLDLSREERLAYLPTYWATLIKSALWNDALITEADGWKAASVLLPPGRYLDNAWSLLCAGFLDVLWRIGLPGLKRLWYEFSGMTDNAKRKGLHGQKRYYYVFSLGTEHEHRGKGLAKAIMRDHQRAAQADNLPIWLEATTPSSRGLYLSMGFEEVEEIVLGKGKVAADASLQPGGPGVPLWAMVWWPQSTPTSGS
;
A
#
# COMPACT_ATOMS: atom_id res chain seq x y z
N MET A 1 -14.03 12.28 -26.40
CA MET A 1 -14.26 12.02 -24.97
C MET A 1 -13.39 10.83 -24.56
N ALA A 2 -12.59 10.95 -23.50
CA ALA A 2 -11.83 9.80 -23.01
C ALA A 2 -12.80 8.74 -22.49
N ARG A 3 -12.63 7.47 -22.91
CA ARG A 3 -13.47 6.36 -22.44
C ARG A 3 -13.33 6.25 -20.92
N SER A 4 -14.45 6.12 -20.20
CA SER A 4 -14.40 5.87 -18.76
C SER A 4 -13.72 4.53 -18.49
N VAL A 5 -12.83 4.50 -17.51
CA VAL A 5 -12.17 3.27 -17.06
C VAL A 5 -13.22 2.43 -16.33
N PRO A 6 -13.52 1.19 -16.76
CA PRO A 6 -14.42 0.31 -16.03
C PRO A 6 -13.81 -0.02 -14.65
N ILE A 7 -14.59 0.13 -13.59
CA ILE A 7 -14.19 -0.17 -12.21
C ILE A 7 -15.21 -1.12 -11.60
N THR A 8 -14.73 -2.15 -10.91
CA THR A 8 -15.59 -3.02 -10.09
C THR A 8 -15.03 -3.16 -8.69
N HIS A 9 -15.93 -3.39 -7.72
CA HIS A 9 -15.59 -3.54 -6.31
C HIS A 9 -15.94 -4.94 -5.81
N GLY A 10 -15.20 -5.43 -4.84
CA GLY A 10 -15.49 -6.70 -4.18
C GLY A 10 -14.68 -6.93 -2.93
N GLY A 11 -14.80 -8.14 -2.38
CA GLY A 11 -14.13 -8.54 -1.14
C GLY A 11 -13.46 -9.90 -1.33
N GLN A 12 -13.79 -10.87 -0.47
CA GLN A 12 -13.10 -12.18 -0.44
C GLN A 12 -13.10 -12.93 -1.78
N ASN A 13 -14.16 -12.80 -2.59
CA ASN A 13 -14.26 -13.41 -3.91
C ASN A 13 -13.18 -12.92 -4.89
N LEU A 14 -12.55 -11.78 -4.62
CA LEU A 14 -11.53 -11.15 -5.47
C LEU A 14 -10.09 -11.38 -4.99
N LEU A 15 -9.90 -12.05 -3.83
CA LEU A 15 -8.60 -12.22 -3.17
C LEU A 15 -7.52 -12.78 -4.09
N ASN A 16 -7.80 -13.90 -4.75
CA ASN A 16 -6.79 -14.59 -5.57
C ASN A 16 -6.36 -13.74 -6.77
N SER A 17 -7.31 -13.04 -7.39
CA SER A 17 -7.05 -12.18 -8.55
C SER A 17 -6.19 -10.97 -8.18
N VAL A 18 -6.52 -10.29 -7.07
CA VAL A 18 -5.72 -9.13 -6.62
C VAL A 18 -4.34 -9.56 -6.13
N ALA A 19 -4.22 -10.71 -5.45
CA ALA A 19 -2.93 -11.23 -5.01
C ALA A 19 -2.01 -11.60 -6.18
N ALA A 20 -2.56 -12.24 -7.22
CA ALA A 20 -1.82 -12.57 -8.43
C ALA A 20 -1.36 -11.32 -9.18
N LEU A 21 -2.23 -10.30 -9.30
CA LEU A 21 -1.86 -9.02 -9.89
C LEU A 21 -0.77 -8.31 -9.08
N ASN A 22 -0.94 -8.18 -7.76
CA ASN A 22 0.06 -7.55 -6.91
C ASN A 22 1.41 -8.28 -6.97
N GLY A 23 1.41 -9.61 -7.08
CA GLY A 23 2.64 -10.38 -7.27
C GLY A 23 3.44 -9.97 -8.50
N ARG A 24 2.78 -9.59 -9.60
CA ARG A 24 3.43 -9.08 -10.81
C ARG A 24 3.75 -7.60 -10.73
N VAL A 25 2.86 -6.78 -10.16
CA VAL A 25 3.04 -5.32 -10.15
C VAL A 25 4.17 -4.87 -9.22
N PHE A 26 4.37 -5.58 -8.11
CA PHE A 26 5.34 -5.25 -7.08
C PHE A 26 6.61 -6.14 -7.13
N ASP A 27 6.83 -6.84 -8.24
CA ASP A 27 7.96 -7.75 -8.43
C ASP A 27 9.33 -7.06 -8.35
N THR A 28 9.41 -5.79 -8.77
CA THR A 28 10.58 -4.93 -8.67
C THR A 28 10.42 -3.80 -7.65
N ASP A 29 9.44 -3.87 -6.75
CA ASP A 29 9.26 -2.83 -5.75
C ASP A 29 10.39 -2.90 -4.69
N PRO A 30 11.12 -1.79 -4.43
CA PRO A 30 12.28 -1.81 -3.54
C PRO A 30 11.89 -2.00 -2.08
N VAL A 31 10.71 -1.52 -1.65
CA VAL A 31 10.22 -1.73 -0.28
C VAL A 31 9.87 -3.20 -0.08
N ILE A 32 9.16 -3.82 -1.03
CA ILE A 32 8.84 -5.26 -0.96
C ILE A 32 10.11 -6.11 -1.05
N THR A 33 11.07 -5.72 -1.89
CA THR A 33 12.39 -6.37 -1.98
C THR A 33 13.13 -6.29 -0.64
N TYR A 34 13.12 -5.13 0.01
CA TYR A 34 13.73 -4.97 1.34
C TYR A 34 13.01 -5.78 2.42
N MET A 35 11.68 -5.87 2.40
CA MET A 35 10.94 -6.70 3.37
C MET A 35 11.30 -8.19 3.25
N LEU A 36 11.60 -8.65 2.04
CA LEU A 36 11.91 -10.05 1.72
C LEU A 36 13.39 -10.28 1.39
N LEU A 37 14.30 -9.41 1.87
CA LEU A 37 15.73 -9.46 1.51
C LEU A 37 16.44 -10.78 1.83
N ASP A 38 15.87 -11.59 2.73
CA ASP A 38 16.44 -12.89 3.13
C ASP A 38 16.19 -13.97 2.06
N LEU A 39 15.28 -13.73 1.12
CA LEU A 39 15.01 -14.60 -0.02
C LEU A 39 15.88 -14.18 -1.21
N SER A 40 16.40 -15.16 -1.96
CA SER A 40 16.97 -14.88 -3.27
C SER A 40 15.91 -14.27 -4.20
N ARG A 41 16.35 -13.64 -5.31
CA ARG A 41 15.42 -13.05 -6.28
C ARG A 41 14.42 -14.08 -6.80
N GLU A 42 14.86 -15.30 -7.10
CA GLU A 42 13.99 -16.37 -7.60
C GLU A 42 12.97 -16.81 -6.56
N GLU A 43 13.41 -17.09 -5.33
CA GLU A 43 12.53 -17.48 -4.23
C GLU A 43 11.51 -16.38 -3.89
N ARG A 44 11.95 -15.12 -3.89
CA ARG A 44 11.09 -13.96 -3.66
C ARG A 44 9.98 -13.91 -4.71
N LEU A 45 10.33 -13.96 -6.00
CA LEU A 45 9.36 -13.90 -7.10
C LEU A 45 8.36 -15.05 -7.05
N ALA A 46 8.83 -16.27 -6.78
CA ALA A 46 7.95 -17.44 -6.62
C ALA A 46 7.01 -17.31 -5.40
N TYR A 47 7.44 -16.58 -4.36
CA TYR A 47 6.69 -16.42 -3.12
C TYR A 47 5.70 -15.24 -3.14
N LEU A 48 5.89 -14.24 -4.00
CA LEU A 48 5.07 -13.03 -4.04
C LEU A 48 3.54 -13.28 -4.08
N PRO A 49 3.00 -14.23 -4.87
CA PRO A 49 1.56 -14.50 -4.86
C PRO A 49 1.05 -14.94 -3.48
N THR A 50 1.79 -15.82 -2.79
CA THR A 50 1.45 -16.29 -1.44
C THR A 50 1.58 -15.17 -0.42
N TYR A 51 2.65 -14.37 -0.52
CA TYR A 51 2.86 -13.19 0.32
C TYR A 51 1.68 -12.22 0.24
N TRP A 52 1.27 -11.84 -0.98
CA TRP A 52 0.13 -10.95 -1.19
C TRP A 52 -1.19 -11.58 -0.78
N ALA A 53 -1.45 -12.85 -1.09
CA ALA A 53 -2.67 -13.51 -0.68
C ALA A 53 -2.84 -13.51 0.85
N THR A 54 -1.77 -13.76 1.60
CA THR A 54 -1.82 -13.75 3.06
C THR A 54 -2.10 -12.35 3.61
N LEU A 55 -1.40 -11.32 3.12
CA LEU A 55 -1.58 -9.96 3.60
C LEU A 55 -2.97 -9.39 3.25
N ILE A 56 -3.43 -9.62 2.03
CA ILE A 56 -4.74 -9.15 1.58
C ILE A 56 -5.86 -9.91 2.31
N LYS A 57 -5.68 -11.20 2.60
CA LYS A 57 -6.63 -11.95 3.44
C LYS A 57 -6.78 -11.32 4.83
N SER A 58 -5.69 -10.88 5.45
CA SER A 58 -5.73 -10.14 6.72
C SER A 58 -6.44 -8.79 6.58
N ALA A 59 -6.16 -8.04 5.50
CA ALA A 59 -6.86 -6.80 5.22
C ALA A 59 -8.38 -7.02 5.03
N LEU A 60 -8.78 -8.08 4.33
CA LEU A 60 -10.19 -8.44 4.10
C LEU A 60 -10.93 -8.83 5.38
N TRP A 61 -10.25 -9.41 6.37
CA TRP A 61 -10.83 -9.61 7.71
C TRP A 61 -11.05 -8.31 8.48
N ASN A 62 -10.39 -7.23 8.05
CA ASN A 62 -10.59 -5.87 8.53
C ASN A 62 -11.45 -5.06 7.55
N ASP A 63 -12.39 -5.73 6.87
CA ASP A 63 -13.38 -5.14 5.96
C ASP A 63 -12.78 -4.39 4.75
N ALA A 64 -11.55 -4.74 4.32
CA ALA A 64 -10.95 -4.09 3.16
C ALA A 64 -11.80 -4.25 1.89
N LEU A 65 -11.85 -3.19 1.11
CA LEU A 65 -12.46 -3.14 -0.21
C LEU A 65 -11.39 -3.41 -1.28
N ILE A 66 -11.64 -4.40 -2.14
CA ILE A 66 -10.86 -4.60 -3.36
C ILE A 66 -11.55 -3.83 -4.49
N THR A 67 -10.78 -3.06 -5.24
CA THR A 67 -11.26 -2.34 -6.43
C THR A 67 -10.35 -2.70 -7.60
N GLU A 68 -10.91 -3.27 -8.67
CA GLU A 68 -10.17 -3.55 -9.91
C GLU A 68 -10.60 -2.60 -11.03
N ALA A 69 -9.69 -2.38 -11.98
CA ALA A 69 -9.95 -1.57 -13.16
C ALA A 69 -9.54 -2.28 -14.46
N ASP A 70 -10.42 -2.12 -15.45
CA ASP A 70 -10.22 -2.51 -16.85
C ASP A 70 -9.81 -3.99 -17.03
N GLY A 71 -10.42 -4.89 -16.24
CA GLY A 71 -10.21 -6.33 -16.33
C GLY A 71 -8.88 -6.74 -15.71
N TRP A 72 -8.66 -6.38 -14.43
CA TRP A 72 -7.45 -6.73 -13.68
C TRP A 72 -6.14 -6.12 -14.20
N LYS A 73 -6.20 -5.03 -14.97
CA LYS A 73 -4.99 -4.30 -15.40
C LYS A 73 -4.45 -3.38 -14.30
N ALA A 74 -5.32 -2.99 -13.37
CA ALA A 74 -4.96 -2.31 -12.14
C ALA A 74 -5.90 -2.74 -11.02
N ALA A 75 -5.43 -2.69 -9.78
CA ALA A 75 -6.28 -2.91 -8.62
C ALA A 75 -5.73 -2.20 -7.39
N SER A 76 -6.59 -2.04 -6.39
CA SER A 76 -6.23 -1.58 -5.05
C SER A 76 -6.90 -2.40 -3.96
N VAL A 77 -6.28 -2.38 -2.79
CA VAL A 77 -6.85 -2.84 -1.52
C VAL A 77 -6.93 -1.65 -0.59
N LEU A 78 -8.15 -1.29 -0.15
CA LEU A 78 -8.42 -0.12 0.69
C LEU A 78 -9.05 -0.58 2.00
N LEU A 79 -8.45 -0.24 3.14
CA LEU A 79 -9.10 -0.42 4.44
C LEU A 79 -10.04 0.76 4.73
N PRO A 80 -11.26 0.51 5.23
CA PRO A 80 -12.20 1.55 5.58
C PRO A 80 -11.84 2.23 6.91
N PRO A 81 -12.45 3.40 7.22
CA PRO A 81 -12.09 4.18 8.39
C PRO A 81 -12.35 3.47 9.71
N GLY A 82 -11.37 3.53 10.62
CA GLY A 82 -11.44 2.89 11.93
C GLY A 82 -11.09 1.40 11.92
N ARG A 83 -10.70 0.86 10.76
CA ARG A 83 -10.05 -0.45 10.63
C ARG A 83 -8.56 -0.26 10.40
N TYR A 84 -7.77 -1.07 11.08
CA TYR A 84 -6.31 -1.05 10.96
C TYR A 84 -5.83 -2.48 10.84
N LEU A 85 -4.68 -2.67 10.19
CA LEU A 85 -3.96 -3.94 10.25
C LEU A 85 -3.51 -4.27 11.70
N ASP A 86 -3.48 -3.24 12.55
CA ASP A 86 -2.90 -3.22 13.89
C ASP A 86 -3.81 -3.87 14.97
N ASN A 87 -5.08 -4.17 14.64
CA ASN A 87 -6.08 -4.65 15.60
C ASN A 87 -6.19 -6.17 15.76
N ALA A 88 -5.26 -6.96 15.25
CA ALA A 88 -5.26 -8.41 15.49
C ALA A 88 -3.80 -8.89 15.52
N TRP A 89 -3.26 -9.45 16.61
CA TRP A 89 -3.50 -10.81 17.11
C TRP A 89 -3.86 -11.88 16.04
N SER A 90 -3.61 -11.58 14.76
CA SER A 90 -3.80 -12.37 13.54
C SER A 90 -2.90 -13.61 13.46
N LEU A 91 -2.18 -13.90 14.55
CA LEU A 91 -1.23 -15.01 14.68
C LEU A 91 -1.88 -16.40 14.68
N LEU A 92 -3.22 -16.48 14.70
CA LEU A 92 -3.96 -17.75 14.71
C LEU A 92 -4.29 -18.31 13.33
N CYS A 93 -3.90 -17.64 12.25
CA CYS A 93 -4.15 -18.14 10.90
C CYS A 93 -2.87 -18.71 10.29
N ALA A 94 -2.91 -20.01 9.95
CA ALA A 94 -1.76 -20.79 9.48
C ALA A 94 -0.93 -20.11 8.37
N GLY A 95 -1.56 -19.30 7.50
CA GLY A 95 -0.87 -18.56 6.44
C GLY A 95 0.03 -17.43 6.94
N PHE A 96 -0.31 -16.74 8.03
CA PHE A 96 0.53 -15.67 8.57
C PHE A 96 1.76 -16.24 9.28
N LEU A 97 1.63 -17.41 9.93
CA LEU A 97 2.77 -18.10 10.52
C LEU A 97 3.80 -18.51 9.47
N ASP A 98 3.38 -18.99 8.30
CA ASP A 98 4.28 -19.26 7.16
C ASP A 98 5.00 -18.00 6.69
N VAL A 99 4.30 -16.85 6.61
CA VAL A 99 4.95 -15.57 6.32
C VAL A 99 6.01 -15.22 7.36
N LEU A 100 5.66 -15.30 8.65
CA LEU A 100 6.58 -14.99 9.74
C LEU A 100 7.80 -15.93 9.75
N TRP A 101 7.58 -17.21 9.46
CA TRP A 101 8.63 -18.20 9.34
C TRP A 101 9.58 -17.89 8.19
N ARG A 102 9.04 -17.54 7.01
CA ARG A 102 9.83 -17.24 5.80
C ARG A 102 10.61 -15.94 5.88
N ILE A 103 10.10 -14.91 6.57
CA ILE A 103 10.83 -13.65 6.74
C ILE A 103 11.84 -13.69 7.90
N GLY A 104 11.72 -14.66 8.81
CA GLY A 104 12.62 -14.82 9.96
C GLY A 104 12.66 -13.64 10.93
N LEU A 105 13.53 -13.72 11.95
CA LEU A 105 13.73 -12.66 12.94
C LEU A 105 14.19 -11.31 12.32
N PRO A 106 15.10 -11.29 11.32
CA PRO A 106 15.50 -10.06 10.66
C PRO A 106 14.37 -9.40 9.85
N GLY A 107 13.51 -10.19 9.18
CA GLY A 107 12.33 -9.68 8.49
C GLY A 107 11.24 -9.18 9.44
N LEU A 108 11.05 -9.87 10.57
CA LEU A 108 10.18 -9.37 11.65
C LEU A 108 10.63 -7.99 12.16
N LYS A 109 11.93 -7.77 12.37
CA LYS A 109 12.46 -6.46 12.75
C LYS A 109 12.14 -5.39 11.69
N ARG A 110 12.31 -5.72 10.41
CA ARG A 110 11.98 -4.81 9.30
C ARG A 110 10.51 -4.44 9.27
N LEU A 111 9.62 -5.42 9.44
CA LEU A 111 8.18 -5.22 9.44
C LEU A 111 7.72 -4.38 10.65
N TRP A 112 8.05 -4.81 11.86
CA TRP A 112 7.46 -4.23 13.08
C TRP A 112 8.16 -2.97 13.57
N TYR A 113 9.49 -2.93 13.51
CA TYR A 113 10.25 -1.80 14.06
C TYR A 113 10.51 -0.72 13.01
N GLU A 114 11.00 -1.11 11.83
CA GLU A 114 11.33 -0.13 10.79
C GLU A 114 10.07 0.36 10.06
N PHE A 115 9.26 -0.55 9.49
CA PHE A 115 8.08 -0.12 8.74
C PHE A 115 6.98 0.41 9.66
N SER A 116 6.34 -0.46 10.46
CA SER A 116 5.19 -0.07 11.30
C SER A 116 5.52 1.09 12.24
N GLY A 117 6.65 1.01 12.96
CA GLY A 117 7.07 2.07 13.89
C GLY A 117 7.26 3.44 13.23
N MET A 118 7.89 3.49 12.05
CA MET A 118 8.12 4.75 11.34
C MET A 118 6.83 5.26 10.69
N THR A 119 6.00 4.40 10.10
CA THR A 119 4.71 4.78 9.51
C THR A 119 3.74 5.29 10.57
N ASP A 120 3.72 4.70 11.77
CA ASP A 120 2.86 5.15 12.87
C ASP A 120 3.28 6.52 13.39
N ASN A 121 4.59 6.81 13.39
CA ASN A 121 5.08 8.14 13.69
C ASN A 121 4.65 9.16 12.65
N ALA A 122 4.76 8.83 11.36
CA ALA A 122 4.30 9.70 10.28
C ALA A 122 2.78 9.92 10.35
N LYS A 123 1.98 8.88 10.61
CA LYS A 123 0.52 8.97 10.81
C LYS A 123 0.17 9.95 11.91
N ARG A 124 0.83 9.87 13.07
CA ARG A 124 0.62 10.82 14.18
C ARG A 124 0.88 12.27 13.76
N LYS A 125 1.94 12.51 12.97
CA LYS A 125 2.27 13.85 12.45
C LYS A 125 1.24 14.32 11.43
N GLY A 126 0.95 13.51 10.41
CA GLY A 126 0.18 13.91 9.24
C GLY A 126 -1.35 13.83 9.38
N LEU A 127 -1.88 13.07 10.34
CA LEU A 127 -3.32 12.99 10.59
C LEU A 127 -3.82 13.97 11.65
N HIS A 128 -2.93 14.69 12.35
CA HIS A 128 -3.31 15.80 13.25
C HIS A 128 -4.33 15.37 14.33
N GLY A 129 -4.24 14.14 14.83
CA GLY A 129 -5.18 13.58 15.80
C GLY A 129 -6.48 13.01 15.22
N GLN A 130 -6.72 13.13 13.91
CA GLN A 130 -7.80 12.42 13.22
C GLN A 130 -7.58 10.92 13.35
N LYS A 131 -8.54 10.23 13.96
CA LYS A 131 -8.47 8.78 14.19
C LYS A 131 -9.10 8.00 13.05
N ARG A 132 -10.05 8.55 12.30
CA ARG A 132 -10.72 7.84 11.21
C ARG A 132 -10.15 8.29 9.87
N TYR A 133 -9.64 7.35 9.09
CA TYR A 133 -9.08 7.61 7.76
C TYR A 133 -9.14 6.33 6.92
N TYR A 134 -9.25 6.47 5.61
CA TYR A 134 -9.08 5.35 4.69
C TYR A 134 -7.59 5.03 4.54
N TYR A 135 -7.23 3.75 4.47
CA TYR A 135 -5.84 3.35 4.28
C TYR A 135 -5.67 2.54 2.99
N VAL A 136 -4.93 3.09 2.02
CA VAL A 136 -4.63 2.38 0.77
C VAL A 136 -3.47 1.43 1.06
N PHE A 137 -3.81 0.16 1.29
CA PHE A 137 -2.83 -0.88 1.58
C PHE A 137 -1.99 -1.25 0.35
N SER A 138 -2.61 -1.28 -0.82
CA SER A 138 -1.90 -1.41 -2.09
C SER A 138 -2.69 -0.76 -3.21
N LEU A 139 -1.97 -0.22 -4.20
CA LEU A 139 -2.52 0.23 -5.48
C LEU A 139 -1.48 -0.04 -6.55
N GLY A 140 -1.85 -0.84 -7.55
CA GLY A 140 -0.94 -1.32 -8.57
C GLY A 140 -1.52 -1.23 -9.97
N THR A 141 -0.66 -1.07 -10.97
CA THR A 141 -1.00 -1.20 -12.40
C THR A 141 0.03 -2.09 -13.07
N GLU A 142 -0.46 -3.09 -13.80
CA GLU A 142 0.31 -4.03 -14.61
C GLU A 142 1.24 -3.26 -15.55
N HIS A 143 2.48 -3.73 -15.70
CA HIS A 143 3.55 -2.96 -16.34
C HIS A 143 3.16 -2.46 -17.75
N GLU A 144 2.57 -3.34 -18.57
CA GLU A 144 2.12 -3.08 -19.94
C GLU A 144 0.92 -2.11 -20.04
N HIS A 145 0.28 -1.80 -18.90
CA HIS A 145 -0.91 -0.98 -18.81
C HIS A 145 -0.69 0.33 -18.03
N ARG A 146 0.55 0.62 -17.62
CA ARG A 146 0.93 1.91 -17.02
C ARG A 146 0.77 3.08 -18.01
N GLY A 147 0.67 4.30 -17.48
CA GLY A 147 0.47 5.51 -18.28
C GLY A 147 -0.95 5.70 -18.86
N LYS A 148 -1.85 4.71 -18.68
CA LYS A 148 -3.24 4.73 -19.20
C LYS A 148 -4.26 5.33 -18.22
N GLY A 149 -3.79 5.88 -17.09
CA GLY A 149 -4.65 6.52 -16.09
C GLY A 149 -5.44 5.58 -15.17
N LEU A 150 -5.18 4.27 -15.20
CA LEU A 150 -5.92 3.26 -14.42
C LEU A 150 -5.82 3.48 -12.90
N ALA A 151 -4.60 3.62 -12.36
CA ALA A 151 -4.40 3.92 -10.95
C ALA A 151 -5.05 5.25 -10.52
N LYS A 152 -5.01 6.27 -11.40
CA LYS A 152 -5.68 7.56 -11.16
C LYS A 152 -7.20 7.43 -11.15
N ALA A 153 -7.77 6.54 -11.97
CA ALA A 153 -9.20 6.27 -11.95
C ALA A 153 -9.64 5.60 -10.65
N ILE A 154 -8.92 4.57 -10.20
CA ILE A 154 -9.18 3.90 -8.92
C ILE A 154 -9.05 4.89 -7.75
N MET A 155 -7.96 5.65 -7.68
CA MET A 155 -7.76 6.60 -6.58
C MET A 155 -8.80 7.73 -6.58
N ARG A 156 -9.29 8.18 -7.74
CA ARG A 156 -10.41 9.14 -7.82
C ARG A 156 -11.73 8.55 -7.33
N ASP A 157 -11.92 7.25 -7.44
CA ASP A 157 -13.06 6.57 -6.85
C ASP A 157 -12.97 6.60 -5.31
N HIS A 158 -11.81 6.25 -4.76
CA HIS A 158 -11.54 6.34 -3.31
C HIS A 158 -11.68 7.76 -2.78
N GLN A 159 -11.14 8.76 -3.48
CA GLN A 159 -11.27 10.18 -3.11
C GLN A 159 -12.73 10.63 -3.09
N ARG A 160 -13.59 10.12 -3.99
CA ARG A 160 -15.03 10.44 -3.97
C ARG A 160 -15.71 9.86 -2.73
N ALA A 161 -15.41 8.61 -2.37
CA ALA A 161 -15.92 8.00 -1.14
C ALA A 161 -15.43 8.74 0.12
N ALA A 162 -14.12 9.01 0.19
CA ALA A 162 -13.50 9.72 1.30
C ALA A 162 -14.00 11.18 1.44
N GLN A 163 -14.24 11.86 0.31
CA GLN A 163 -14.86 13.19 0.28
C GLN A 163 -16.28 13.16 0.84
N ALA A 164 -17.09 12.16 0.49
CA ALA A 164 -18.46 12.03 0.98
C ALA A 164 -18.50 11.78 2.50
N ASP A 165 -17.54 11.02 3.01
CA ASP A 165 -17.40 10.74 4.44
C ASP A 165 -16.72 11.89 5.21
N ASN A 166 -16.16 12.88 4.51
CA ASN A 166 -15.30 13.93 5.06
C ASN A 166 -14.14 13.36 5.89
N LEU A 167 -13.47 12.33 5.36
CA LEU A 167 -12.33 11.66 5.99
C LEU A 167 -11.11 11.65 5.07
N PRO A 168 -9.89 11.70 5.62
CA PRO A 168 -8.67 11.65 4.82
C PRO A 168 -8.38 10.24 4.29
N ILE A 169 -7.51 10.19 3.28
CA ILE A 169 -6.89 8.96 2.78
C ILE A 169 -5.41 8.99 3.14
N TRP A 170 -4.93 7.93 3.78
CA TRP A 170 -3.54 7.69 4.09
C TRP A 170 -2.94 6.63 3.17
N LEU A 171 -1.67 6.80 2.81
CA LEU A 171 -0.89 5.80 2.10
C LEU A 171 0.62 5.99 2.29
N GLU A 172 1.37 4.97 1.91
CA GLU A 172 2.81 5.05 1.69
C GLU A 172 3.14 4.85 0.21
N ALA A 173 3.81 5.82 -0.40
CA ALA A 173 4.36 5.69 -1.75
C ALA A 173 5.71 4.98 -1.68
N THR A 174 5.87 3.87 -2.42
CA THR A 174 7.09 3.03 -2.37
C THR A 174 8.08 3.32 -3.50
N THR A 175 7.72 4.18 -4.46
CA THR A 175 8.58 4.59 -5.57
C THR A 175 8.45 6.08 -5.87
N PRO A 176 9.47 6.74 -6.46
CA PRO A 176 9.35 8.13 -6.90
C PRO A 176 8.20 8.34 -7.90
N SER A 177 7.92 7.33 -8.73
CA SER A 177 6.81 7.38 -9.69
C SER A 177 5.44 7.36 -9.00
N SER A 178 5.23 6.50 -7.99
CA SER A 178 3.97 6.48 -7.24
C SER A 178 3.80 7.74 -6.41
N ARG A 179 4.88 8.26 -5.81
CA ARG A 179 4.89 9.55 -5.11
C ARG A 179 4.43 10.68 -6.03
N GLY A 180 5.04 10.80 -7.21
CA GLY A 180 4.65 11.80 -8.21
C GLY A 180 3.20 11.69 -8.67
N LEU A 181 2.69 10.46 -8.81
CA LEU A 181 1.26 10.22 -9.09
C LEU A 181 0.38 10.81 -7.98
N TYR A 182 0.65 10.48 -6.71
CA TYR A 182 -0.18 10.91 -5.59
C TYR A 182 -0.11 12.43 -5.37
N LEU A 183 1.07 13.05 -5.49
CA LEU A 183 1.21 14.50 -5.50
C LEU A 183 0.32 15.15 -6.56
N SER A 184 0.29 14.60 -7.78
CA SER A 184 -0.59 15.08 -8.87
C SER A 184 -2.09 14.90 -8.59
N MET A 185 -2.44 14.14 -7.55
CA MET A 185 -3.81 13.88 -7.10
C MET A 185 -4.17 14.65 -5.83
N GLY A 186 -3.31 15.58 -5.38
CA GLY A 186 -3.53 16.42 -4.21
C GLY A 186 -3.19 15.74 -2.89
N PHE A 187 -2.46 14.62 -2.89
CA PHE A 187 -1.86 14.12 -1.66
C PHE A 187 -0.72 15.05 -1.26
N GLU A 188 -0.60 15.28 0.04
CA GLU A 188 0.49 15.98 0.68
C GLU A 188 1.49 14.97 1.22
N GLU A 189 2.77 15.26 1.05
CA GLU A 189 3.82 14.48 1.69
C GLU A 189 3.98 14.91 3.14
N VAL A 190 3.97 13.93 4.04
CA VAL A 190 4.14 14.15 5.48
C VAL A 190 5.60 13.98 5.87
N GLU A 191 6.22 12.89 5.40
CA GLU A 191 7.58 12.51 5.77
C GLU A 191 8.16 11.52 4.75
N GLU A 192 9.43 11.70 4.39
CA GLU A 192 10.23 10.65 3.76
C GLU A 192 10.79 9.72 4.84
N ILE A 193 10.44 8.44 4.75
CA ILE A 193 10.91 7.36 5.61
C ILE A 193 11.98 6.59 4.84
N VAL A 194 13.05 6.18 5.53
CA VAL A 194 14.15 5.43 4.91
C VAL A 194 14.37 4.12 5.65
N LEU A 195 14.14 3.00 4.96
CA LEU A 195 14.32 1.66 5.49
C LEU A 195 15.73 1.15 5.23
N GLY A 196 16.29 0.36 6.15
CA GLY A 196 17.60 -0.26 5.93
C GLY A 196 18.77 0.71 5.73
N LYS A 197 18.65 1.95 6.20
CA LYS A 197 19.71 2.96 6.11
C LYS A 197 21.04 2.42 6.65
N GLY A 198 22.11 2.62 5.89
CA GLY A 198 23.46 2.12 6.19
C GLY A 198 23.69 0.65 5.85
N LYS A 199 22.67 -0.08 5.35
CA LYS A 199 22.75 -1.52 5.04
C LYS A 199 22.46 -1.87 3.59
N VAL A 200 21.61 -1.08 2.93
CA VAL A 200 21.16 -1.34 1.56
C VAL A 200 21.19 -0.08 0.70
N ALA A 201 21.27 -0.28 -0.61
CA ALA A 201 21.05 0.77 -1.60
C ALA A 201 19.54 1.09 -1.76
N ALA A 202 19.23 2.09 -2.58
CA ALA A 202 17.84 2.51 -2.83
C ALA A 202 16.97 1.44 -3.53
N ASP A 203 17.59 0.47 -4.20
CA ASP A 203 16.93 -0.68 -4.83
C ASP A 203 16.86 -1.91 -3.91
N ALA A 204 17.19 -1.74 -2.62
CA ALA A 204 17.32 -2.76 -1.60
C ALA A 204 18.50 -3.73 -1.75
N SER A 205 19.40 -3.57 -2.74
CA SER A 205 20.62 -4.38 -2.81
C SER A 205 21.52 -4.16 -1.59
N LEU A 206 22.20 -5.21 -1.12
CA LEU A 206 23.09 -5.11 0.05
C LEU A 206 24.24 -4.15 -0.25
N GLN A 207 24.34 -3.09 0.54
CA GLN A 207 25.35 -2.05 0.39
C GLN A 207 25.70 -1.49 1.78
N PRO A 208 26.82 -1.92 2.38
CA PRO A 208 27.31 -1.31 3.61
C PRO A 208 27.50 0.20 3.44
N GLY A 209 26.92 0.99 4.36
CA GLY A 209 26.91 2.45 4.27
C GLY A 209 25.93 3.02 3.24
N GLY A 210 25.09 2.19 2.62
CA GLY A 210 24.13 2.60 1.60
C GLY A 210 23.03 3.53 2.12
N PRO A 211 22.39 4.31 1.23
CA PRO A 211 21.40 5.31 1.59
C PRO A 211 20.13 4.73 2.23
N GLY A 212 19.83 3.44 2.02
CA GLY A 212 18.55 2.82 2.38
C GLY A 212 17.48 2.97 1.29
N VAL A 213 16.33 2.33 1.51
CA VAL A 213 15.17 2.37 0.60
C VAL A 213 14.19 3.44 1.06
N PRO A 214 13.93 4.49 0.24
CA PRO A 214 12.96 5.51 0.60
C PRO A 214 11.52 5.06 0.35
N LEU A 215 10.61 5.54 1.21
CA LEU A 215 9.16 5.58 0.98
C LEU A 215 8.60 6.87 1.55
N TRP A 216 7.49 7.36 0.99
CA TRP A 216 6.91 8.64 1.38
C TRP A 216 5.55 8.40 2.03
N ALA A 217 5.42 8.79 3.29
CA ALA A 217 4.14 8.83 3.98
C ALA A 217 3.35 10.01 3.44
N MET A 218 2.13 9.76 2.98
CA MET A 218 1.30 10.76 2.32
C MET A 218 -0.14 10.73 2.81
N VAL A 219 -0.75 11.91 2.86
CA VAL A 219 -2.15 12.09 3.25
C VAL A 219 -2.88 12.93 2.21
N TRP A 220 -4.10 12.55 1.88
CA TRP A 220 -5.03 13.38 1.13
C TRP A 220 -6.16 13.80 2.06
N TRP A 221 -6.48 15.10 2.07
CA TRP A 221 -7.58 15.65 2.84
C TRP A 221 -8.78 15.97 1.95
N PRO A 222 -10.02 15.69 2.40
CA PRO A 222 -11.21 16.10 1.70
C PRO A 222 -11.27 17.63 1.61
N GLN A 223 -11.71 18.15 0.46
CA GLN A 223 -11.89 19.57 0.27
C GLN A 223 -13.07 20.05 1.12
N SER A 224 -12.93 21.20 1.78
CA SER A 224 -14.05 21.82 2.48
C SER A 224 -15.14 22.19 1.45
N THR A 225 -16.35 21.68 1.63
CA THR A 225 -17.50 22.21 0.88
C THR A 225 -17.66 23.68 1.28
N PRO A 226 -17.62 24.65 0.36
CA PRO A 226 -17.86 26.04 0.71
C PRO A 226 -19.23 26.13 1.39
N THR A 227 -19.27 26.61 2.63
CA THR A 227 -20.53 26.98 3.26
C THR A 227 -21.17 28.02 2.36
N SER A 228 -22.25 27.65 1.67
CA SER A 228 -23.11 28.64 1.01
C SER A 228 -23.55 29.61 2.10
N GLY A 229 -23.02 30.83 2.02
CA GLY A 229 -23.22 31.87 3.04
C GLY A 229 -24.69 32.07 3.34
N SER A 230 -24.99 32.11 4.65
CA SER A 230 -26.21 32.67 5.21
C SER A 230 -26.27 34.18 4.97
#